data_AF-A0A1I4J5K8-F1
#
_entry.id   AF-A0A1I4J5K8-F1
#
_cell.length_a   1.000
_cell.length_b   1.000
_cell.length_c   1.000
_cell.angle_alpha   90.00
_cell.angle_beta   90.00
_cell.angle_gamma   90.00
#
_symmetry.space_group_name_H-M   'P 1'
#
loop_
_entity.id
_entity.type
_entity.pdbx_description
1 polymer ?
#
loop_
_entity_poly.entity_id
_entity_poly.type
_entity_poly.pdbx_seq_one_letter_code
_entity_poly.pdbx_strand_id
1 'polypeptide(L)'
;MDWTRAVDGYCERADPGYWAEPVNAVTNAAFLIAALIMWRRVQGAGMGAARLLCGVLAVIGIGSYLFHTHAQVWAGVADVLPIAVYVLIYITLANRAYWGMRWPLALGTTALFFPYAALTVPLFRQLPFLDVSAGYWPIPLLIAAYALLLRHRLPDVARGLAIGSSLLALSLTFRSLDDTLCGAIPIGTHFLWHILNAVMLGWMIEVYRRHVIRVR
;
A
#
# COMPACT_ATOMS: atom_id res chain seq x y z
N MET A 1 1.11 -10.53 -25.07
CA MET A 1 2.03 -10.28 -23.94
C MET A 1 2.55 -11.62 -23.45
N ASP A 2 3.83 -11.72 -23.15
CA ASP A 2 4.41 -12.92 -22.56
C ASP A 2 4.15 -12.93 -21.05
N TRP A 3 3.00 -13.49 -20.66
CA TRP A 3 2.49 -13.47 -19.29
C TRP A 3 3.28 -14.34 -18.31
N THR A 4 3.95 -15.37 -18.82
CA THR A 4 4.73 -16.34 -18.03
C THR A 4 6.22 -16.04 -18.05
N ARG A 5 6.64 -14.94 -18.66
CA ARG A 5 8.01 -14.44 -18.58
C ARG A 5 8.40 -14.21 -17.13
N ALA A 6 9.59 -14.69 -16.75
CA ALA A 6 10.16 -14.47 -15.43
C ALA A 6 10.43 -12.98 -15.18
N VAL A 7 10.26 -12.57 -13.93
CA VAL A 7 10.52 -11.24 -13.41
C VAL A 7 11.37 -11.41 -12.16
N ASP A 8 12.55 -10.80 -12.16
CA ASP A 8 13.45 -10.77 -11.02
C ASP A 8 13.68 -9.30 -10.62
N GLY A 9 13.83 -9.05 -9.33
CA GLY A 9 13.96 -7.70 -8.80
C GLY A 9 14.19 -7.60 -7.30
N TYR A 10 14.48 -8.71 -6.61
CA TYR A 10 14.76 -8.70 -5.16
C TYR A 10 15.94 -9.59 -4.82
N CYS A 11 16.68 -9.18 -3.79
CA CYS A 11 17.92 -9.83 -3.40
C CYS A 11 17.78 -11.30 -3.00
N GLU A 12 16.67 -11.67 -2.39
CA GLU A 12 16.47 -13.04 -1.91
C GLU A 12 16.47 -14.05 -3.07
N ARG A 13 16.04 -13.64 -4.27
CA ARG A 13 15.93 -14.52 -5.44
C ARG A 13 17.29 -14.78 -6.06
N ALA A 14 17.84 -15.97 -5.84
CA ALA A 14 19.09 -16.42 -6.47
C ALA A 14 18.88 -17.28 -7.73
N ASP A 15 17.66 -17.79 -7.96
CA ASP A 15 17.35 -18.74 -9.02
C ASP A 15 15.85 -18.67 -9.44
N PRO A 16 15.45 -19.28 -10.58
CA PRO A 16 14.07 -19.20 -11.08
C PRO A 16 13.09 -20.15 -10.35
N GLY A 17 13.53 -20.83 -9.28
CA GLY A 17 12.75 -21.77 -8.51
C GLY A 17 11.57 -21.14 -7.77
N TYR A 18 10.57 -21.97 -7.49
CA TYR A 18 9.33 -21.57 -6.82
C TYR A 18 9.55 -21.03 -5.41
N TRP A 19 10.57 -21.55 -4.72
CA TRP A 19 10.92 -21.18 -3.34
C TRP A 19 12.21 -20.36 -3.28
N ALA A 20 12.54 -19.61 -4.34
CA ALA A 20 13.73 -18.77 -4.34
C ALA A 20 13.60 -17.55 -3.40
N GLU A 21 12.38 -17.19 -2.97
CA GLU A 21 12.15 -16.08 -2.02
C GLU A 21 11.27 -16.51 -0.83
N PRO A 22 11.72 -17.45 0.01
CA PRO A 22 10.88 -18.02 1.06
C PRO A 22 10.46 -16.99 2.12
N VAL A 23 11.34 -16.05 2.50
CA VAL A 23 11.04 -15.05 3.53
C VAL A 23 10.12 -13.97 2.97
N ASN A 24 10.36 -13.48 1.77
CA ASN A 24 9.44 -12.58 1.09
C ASN A 24 8.07 -13.23 0.91
N ALA A 25 8.00 -14.49 0.49
CA ALA A 25 6.74 -15.23 0.37
C ALA A 25 6.00 -15.34 1.72
N VAL A 26 6.67 -15.80 2.79
CA VAL A 26 6.03 -16.01 4.10
C VAL A 26 5.58 -14.69 4.74
N THR A 27 6.35 -13.62 4.60
CA THR A 27 6.01 -12.33 5.22
C THR A 27 4.72 -11.70 4.67
N ASN A 28 4.22 -12.16 3.53
CA ASN A 28 2.91 -11.77 3.02
C ASN A 28 1.73 -12.22 3.89
N ALA A 29 1.95 -13.19 4.80
CA ALA A 29 0.98 -13.51 5.85
C ALA A 29 0.64 -12.29 6.74
N ALA A 30 1.55 -11.31 6.85
CA ALA A 30 1.29 -10.07 7.60
C ALA A 30 0.07 -9.32 7.06
N PHE A 31 -0.14 -9.27 5.73
CA PHE A 31 -1.31 -8.64 5.13
C PHE A 31 -2.61 -9.37 5.51
N LEU A 32 -2.59 -10.71 5.49
CA LEU A 32 -3.74 -11.54 5.88
C LEU A 32 -4.08 -11.37 7.37
N ILE A 33 -3.05 -11.34 8.23
CA ILE A 33 -3.20 -11.11 9.66
C ILE A 33 -3.79 -9.71 9.91
N ALA A 34 -3.24 -8.68 9.27
CA ALA A 34 -3.75 -7.31 9.38
C ALA A 34 -5.20 -7.20 8.89
N ALA A 35 -5.53 -7.82 7.76
CA ALA A 35 -6.89 -7.90 7.23
C ALA A 35 -7.85 -8.57 8.22
N LEU A 36 -7.46 -9.70 8.82
CA LEU A 36 -8.27 -10.42 9.79
C LEU A 36 -8.49 -9.62 11.08
N ILE A 37 -7.44 -9.00 11.61
CA ILE A 37 -7.52 -8.12 12.79
C ILE A 37 -8.49 -6.98 12.50
N MET A 38 -8.31 -6.30 11.38
CA MET A 38 -9.17 -5.16 11.03
C MET A 38 -10.59 -5.59 10.73
N TRP A 39 -10.81 -6.72 10.05
CA TRP A 39 -12.13 -7.29 9.81
C TRP A 39 -12.89 -7.42 11.12
N ARG A 40 -12.30 -8.04 12.14
CA ARG A 40 -12.91 -8.19 13.48
C ARG A 40 -13.24 -6.85 14.15
N ARG A 41 -12.54 -5.77 13.82
CA ARG A 41 -12.76 -4.42 14.37
C ARG A 41 -13.79 -3.58 13.61
N VAL A 42 -14.16 -3.97 12.39
CA VAL A 42 -15.09 -3.22 11.51
C VAL A 42 -16.44 -3.92 11.37
N GLN A 43 -16.95 -4.41 12.51
CA GLN A 43 -18.25 -5.06 12.60
C GLN A 43 -19.37 -4.04 12.81
N GLY A 44 -20.61 -4.43 12.47
CA GLY A 44 -21.80 -3.60 12.64
C GLY A 44 -22.19 -2.76 11.42
N ALA A 45 -23.26 -1.98 11.60
CA ALA A 45 -23.92 -1.22 10.55
C ALA A 45 -22.98 -0.20 9.89
N GLY A 46 -23.06 -0.06 8.57
CA GLY A 46 -22.28 0.87 7.71
C GLY A 46 -20.76 0.91 7.91
N MET A 47 -20.16 -0.17 8.40
CA MET A 47 -18.72 -0.46 8.26
C MET A 47 -18.40 -1.17 6.93
N GLY A 48 -19.33 -1.22 5.98
CA GLY A 48 -19.18 -1.93 4.71
C GLY A 48 -17.95 -1.49 3.90
N ALA A 49 -17.67 -0.18 3.85
CA ALA A 49 -16.49 0.36 3.19
C ALA A 49 -15.17 -0.08 3.84
N ALA A 50 -15.13 -0.14 5.17
CA ALA A 50 -13.95 -0.62 5.89
C ALA A 50 -13.74 -2.13 5.71
N ARG A 51 -14.83 -2.91 5.64
CA ARG A 51 -14.80 -4.34 5.27
C ARG A 51 -14.29 -4.56 3.86
N LEU A 52 -14.70 -3.72 2.90
CA LEU A 52 -14.15 -3.76 1.54
C LEU A 52 -12.63 -3.58 1.55
N LEU A 53 -12.12 -2.56 2.27
CA LEU A 53 -10.67 -2.35 2.42
C LEU A 53 -9.97 -3.56 3.06
N CYS A 54 -10.58 -4.23 4.04
CA CYS A 54 -10.02 -5.46 4.63
C CYS A 54 -9.96 -6.60 3.59
N GLY A 55 -11.00 -6.76 2.76
CA GLY A 55 -11.01 -7.74 1.67
C GLY A 55 -9.91 -7.47 0.65
N VAL A 56 -9.77 -6.22 0.20
CA VAL A 56 -8.69 -5.83 -0.71
C VAL A 56 -7.31 -6.03 -0.08
N LEU A 57 -7.15 -5.72 1.21
CA LEU A 57 -5.91 -5.98 1.95
C LEU A 57 -5.54 -7.48 1.97
N ALA A 58 -6.52 -8.37 2.11
CA ALA A 58 -6.27 -9.80 2.00
C ALA A 58 -5.84 -10.21 0.58
N VAL A 59 -6.48 -9.63 -0.45
CA VAL A 59 -6.13 -9.88 -1.86
C VAL A 59 -4.72 -9.37 -2.18
N ILE A 60 -4.28 -8.24 -1.61
CA ILE A 60 -2.87 -7.77 -1.71
C ILE A 60 -1.92 -8.86 -1.20
N GLY A 61 -2.17 -9.40 0.00
CA GLY A 61 -1.32 -10.46 0.56
C GLY A 61 -1.26 -11.72 -0.30
N ILE A 62 -2.39 -12.14 -0.87
CA ILE A 62 -2.45 -13.31 -1.77
C ILE A 62 -1.68 -13.03 -3.06
N GLY A 63 -1.93 -11.88 -3.71
CA GLY A 63 -1.26 -11.49 -4.94
C GLY A 63 0.25 -11.38 -4.78
N SER A 64 0.69 -10.80 -3.66
CA SER A 64 2.11 -10.66 -3.34
C SER A 64 2.78 -12.00 -3.05
N TYR A 65 2.13 -12.89 -2.28
CA TYR A 65 2.60 -14.26 -2.11
C TYR A 65 2.76 -15.00 -3.45
N LEU A 66 1.79 -14.83 -4.37
CA LEU A 66 1.87 -15.43 -5.71
C LEU A 66 3.06 -14.89 -6.51
N PHE A 67 3.40 -13.61 -6.36
CA PHE A 67 4.55 -13.02 -7.02
C PHE A 67 5.87 -13.56 -6.47
N HIS A 68 6.04 -13.61 -5.15
CA HIS A 68 7.27 -14.11 -4.53
C HIS A 68 7.49 -15.61 -4.67
N THR A 69 6.47 -16.34 -5.15
CA THR A 69 6.60 -17.76 -5.49
C THR A 69 6.77 -18.00 -7.00
N HIS A 70 5.90 -17.41 -7.83
CA HIS A 70 5.90 -17.67 -9.27
C HIS A 70 6.85 -16.75 -10.05
N ALA A 71 7.09 -15.51 -9.57
CA ALA A 71 7.96 -14.53 -10.21
C ALA A 71 7.71 -14.32 -11.71
N GLN A 72 6.43 -14.21 -12.08
CA GLN A 72 5.99 -14.03 -13.48
C GLN A 72 5.20 -12.74 -13.66
N VAL A 73 5.10 -12.27 -14.90
CA VAL A 73 4.39 -11.02 -15.23
C VAL A 73 2.95 -11.01 -14.71
N TRP A 74 2.19 -12.10 -14.87
CA TRP A 74 0.81 -12.17 -14.34
C TRP A 74 0.78 -12.05 -12.81
N ALA A 75 1.75 -12.65 -12.12
CA ALA A 75 1.84 -12.63 -10.66
C ALA A 75 2.25 -11.22 -10.17
N GLY A 76 3.13 -10.54 -10.90
CA GLY A 76 3.46 -9.14 -10.64
C GLY A 76 2.25 -8.21 -10.80
N VAL A 77 1.35 -8.47 -11.77
CA VAL A 77 0.08 -7.74 -11.86
C VAL A 77 -0.82 -8.05 -10.65
N ALA A 78 -0.89 -9.32 -10.24
CA ALA A 78 -1.67 -9.73 -9.06
C ALA A 78 -1.14 -9.11 -7.76
N ASP A 79 0.17 -8.84 -7.65
CA ASP A 79 0.80 -8.15 -6.52
C ASP A 79 0.47 -6.63 -6.50
N VAL A 80 0.64 -5.95 -7.64
CA VAL A 80 0.58 -4.48 -7.68
C VAL A 80 -0.85 -3.93 -7.86
N LEU A 81 -1.68 -4.58 -8.68
CA LEU A 81 -3.02 -4.06 -9.01
C LEU A 81 -3.93 -3.90 -7.77
N PRO A 82 -4.00 -4.86 -6.83
CA PRO A 82 -4.83 -4.71 -5.63
C PRO A 82 -4.38 -3.54 -4.74
N ILE A 83 -3.09 -3.19 -4.72
CA ILE A 83 -2.59 -2.02 -4.00
C ILE A 83 -3.17 -0.74 -4.61
N ALA A 84 -3.14 -0.61 -5.94
CA ALA A 84 -3.74 0.54 -6.63
C ALA A 84 -5.26 0.63 -6.35
N VAL A 85 -5.97 -0.49 -6.37
CA VAL A 85 -7.41 -0.55 -6.02
C VAL A 85 -7.63 -0.08 -4.58
N TYR A 86 -6.83 -0.54 -3.61
CA TYR A 86 -6.92 -0.09 -2.22
C TYR A 86 -6.74 1.43 -2.12
N VAL A 87 -5.72 1.98 -2.78
CA VAL A 87 -5.44 3.42 -2.79
C VAL A 87 -6.63 4.22 -3.33
N LEU A 88 -7.18 3.82 -4.49
CA LEU A 88 -8.31 4.52 -5.10
C LEU A 88 -9.59 4.45 -4.24
N ILE A 89 -9.85 3.30 -3.62
CA ILE A 89 -10.95 3.17 -2.65
C ILE A 89 -10.71 4.11 -1.47
N TYR A 90 -9.51 4.10 -0.90
CA TYR A 90 -9.19 4.91 0.27
C TYR A 90 -9.30 6.42 -0.02
N ILE A 91 -8.78 6.90 -1.15
CA ILE A 91 -8.90 8.31 -1.55
C ILE A 91 -10.38 8.69 -1.67
N THR A 92 -11.19 7.85 -2.31
CA THR A 92 -12.64 8.08 -2.44
C THR A 92 -13.31 8.16 -1.08
N LEU A 93 -12.98 7.24 -0.18
CA LEU A 93 -13.51 7.22 1.19
C LEU A 93 -13.05 8.43 2.01
N ALA A 94 -11.80 8.85 1.88
CA ALA A 94 -11.26 10.04 2.53
C ALA A 94 -11.98 11.30 2.04
N ASN A 95 -12.23 11.43 0.74
CA ASN A 95 -13.00 12.52 0.14
C ASN A 95 -14.44 12.57 0.66
N ARG A 96 -15.08 11.40 0.79
CA ARG A 96 -16.44 11.30 1.34
C ARG A 96 -16.47 11.63 2.84
N ALA A 97 -15.61 10.98 3.62
CA ALA A 97 -15.71 10.97 5.08
C ALA A 97 -15.02 12.18 5.75
N TYR A 98 -13.88 12.62 5.23
CA TYR A 98 -13.09 13.70 5.84
C TYR A 98 -13.38 15.06 5.21
N TRP A 99 -13.69 15.09 3.91
CA TRP A 99 -13.97 16.32 3.17
C TRP A 99 -15.46 16.58 2.93
N GLY A 100 -16.34 15.61 3.23
CA GLY A 100 -17.78 15.75 3.06
C GLY A 100 -18.24 15.83 1.59
N MET A 101 -17.39 15.45 0.63
CA MET A 101 -17.71 15.53 -0.79
C MET A 101 -18.85 14.58 -1.13
N ARG A 102 -19.75 14.96 -2.05
CA ARG A 102 -20.74 14.03 -2.65
C ARG A 102 -20.08 12.99 -3.57
N TRP A 103 -20.74 11.87 -3.84
CA TRP A 103 -20.17 10.76 -4.62
C TRP A 103 -19.54 11.14 -5.97
N PRO A 104 -20.21 11.89 -6.87
CA PRO A 104 -19.60 12.27 -8.14
C PRO A 104 -18.33 13.10 -7.97
N LEU A 105 -18.32 14.01 -7.00
CA LEU A 105 -17.15 14.83 -6.72
C LEU A 105 -16.02 14.00 -6.13
N ALA A 106 -16.32 13.11 -5.19
CA ALA A 106 -15.32 12.23 -4.58
C ALA A 106 -14.67 11.29 -5.60
N LEU A 107 -15.44 10.73 -6.54
CA LEU A 107 -14.93 9.91 -7.63
C LEU A 107 -14.11 10.74 -8.63
N GLY A 108 -14.61 11.91 -9.01
CA GLY A 108 -13.91 12.83 -9.90
C GLY A 108 -12.56 13.28 -9.34
N THR A 109 -12.48 13.62 -8.05
CA THR A 109 -11.22 13.98 -7.40
C THR A 109 -10.30 12.77 -7.19
N THR A 110 -10.84 11.57 -6.93
CA THR A 110 -10.03 10.34 -6.94
C THR A 110 -9.40 10.10 -8.32
N ALA A 111 -10.12 10.36 -9.41
CA ALA A 111 -9.58 10.20 -10.77
C ALA A 111 -8.39 11.15 -11.04
N LEU A 112 -8.27 12.28 -10.34
CA LEU A 112 -7.11 13.16 -10.42
C LEU A 112 -5.83 12.53 -9.86
N PHE A 113 -5.92 11.39 -9.17
CA PHE A 113 -4.74 10.63 -8.75
C PHE A 113 -3.89 10.18 -9.95
N PHE A 114 -4.51 9.83 -11.09
CA PHE A 114 -3.78 9.39 -12.28
C PHE A 114 -2.88 10.49 -12.89
N PRO A 115 -3.38 11.69 -13.24
CA PRO A 115 -2.51 12.77 -13.70
C PRO A 115 -1.52 13.22 -12.62
N TYR A 116 -1.92 13.22 -11.34
CA TYR A 116 -0.99 13.49 -10.24
C TYR A 116 0.19 12.50 -10.22
N ALA A 117 -0.08 11.20 -10.32
CA ALA A 117 0.96 10.18 -10.40
C ALA A 117 1.80 10.33 -11.68
N ALA A 118 1.17 10.57 -12.83
CA ALA A 118 1.90 10.78 -14.09
C ALA A 118 2.87 11.97 -14.04
N LEU A 119 2.56 13.01 -13.27
CA LEU A 119 3.42 14.18 -13.07
C LEU A 119 4.52 13.94 -12.02
N THR A 120 4.22 13.20 -10.95
CA THR A 120 5.14 13.04 -9.81
C THR A 120 6.08 11.85 -9.93
N VAL A 121 5.65 10.74 -10.54
CA VAL A 121 6.50 9.55 -10.74
C VAL A 121 7.79 9.90 -11.49
N PRO A 122 7.78 10.65 -12.61
CA PRO A 122 9.02 11.02 -13.30
C PRO A 122 9.99 11.85 -12.44
N LEU A 123 9.50 12.60 -11.45
CA LEU A 123 10.34 13.35 -10.53
C LEU A 123 11.05 12.40 -9.55
N PHE A 124 10.33 11.40 -9.02
CA PHE A 124 10.93 10.40 -8.14
C PHE A 124 11.97 9.53 -8.85
N ARG A 125 11.77 9.23 -10.15
CA ARG A 125 12.76 8.49 -10.96
C ARG A 125 14.11 9.19 -11.11
N GLN A 126 14.19 10.50 -10.91
CA GLN A 126 15.45 11.25 -11.03
C GLN A 126 16.43 10.94 -9.89
N LEU A 127 15.95 10.36 -8.80
CA LEU A 127 16.77 10.03 -7.64
C LEU A 127 16.94 8.50 -7.58
N PRO A 128 18.17 7.96 -7.72
CA PRO A 128 18.40 6.52 -7.79
C PRO A 128 17.75 5.74 -6.63
N PHE A 129 17.83 6.29 -5.42
CA PHE A 129 17.23 5.69 -4.22
C PHE A 129 15.69 5.60 -4.30
N LEU A 130 15.03 6.52 -5.01
CA LEU A 130 13.57 6.56 -5.11
C LEU A 130 13.04 5.85 -6.36
N ASP A 131 13.87 5.64 -7.38
CA ASP A 131 13.47 5.08 -8.69
C ASP A 131 12.83 3.69 -8.57
N VAL A 132 13.44 2.79 -7.79
CA VAL A 132 12.96 1.42 -7.51
C VAL A 132 11.51 1.39 -6.99
N SER A 133 11.10 2.46 -6.32
CA SER A 133 9.77 2.61 -5.72
C SER A 133 9.01 3.83 -6.25
N ALA A 134 9.40 4.39 -7.40
CA ALA A 134 8.87 5.65 -7.92
C ALA A 134 7.35 5.62 -8.13
N GLY A 135 6.80 4.46 -8.49
CA GLY A 135 5.35 4.26 -8.64
C GLY A 135 4.55 4.42 -7.34
N TYR A 136 5.20 4.27 -6.18
CA TYR A 136 4.55 4.30 -4.86
C TYR A 136 4.74 5.62 -4.12
N TRP A 137 5.84 6.35 -4.34
CA TRP A 137 6.14 7.62 -3.68
C TRP A 137 5.09 8.74 -3.79
N PRO A 138 4.25 8.82 -4.85
CA PRO A 138 3.13 9.75 -4.87
C PRO A 138 2.11 9.51 -3.73
N ILE A 139 1.98 8.27 -3.26
CA ILE A 139 0.98 7.89 -2.25
C ILE A 139 1.28 8.52 -0.87
N PRO A 140 2.45 8.32 -0.23
CA PRO A 140 2.73 8.93 1.07
C PRO A 140 2.76 10.45 0.98
N LEU A 141 3.19 11.03 -0.15
CA LEU A 141 3.15 12.47 -0.39
C LEU A 141 1.71 13.01 -0.36
N LEU A 142 0.78 12.34 -1.05
CA LEU A 142 -0.64 12.70 -1.03
C LEU A 142 -1.26 12.54 0.36
N ILE A 143 -0.95 11.45 1.07
CA ILE A 143 -1.42 11.23 2.45
C ILE A 143 -0.91 12.34 3.39
N ALA A 144 0.36 12.73 3.26
CA ALA A 144 0.94 13.82 4.05
C ALA A 144 0.27 15.17 3.74
N ALA A 145 -0.04 15.44 2.46
CA ALA A 145 -0.81 16.63 2.09
C ALA A 145 -2.21 16.63 2.73
N TYR A 146 -2.92 15.50 2.74
CA TYR A 146 -4.21 15.39 3.42
C TYR A 146 -4.07 15.59 4.93
N ALA A 147 -3.05 15.01 5.56
CA ALA A 147 -2.77 15.22 6.97
C ALA A 147 -2.56 16.71 7.29
N LEU A 148 -1.75 17.40 6.48
CA LEU A 148 -1.47 18.82 6.63
C LEU A 148 -2.73 19.68 6.48
N LEU A 149 -3.52 19.44 5.43
CA LEU A 149 -4.70 20.23 5.12
C LEU A 149 -5.87 19.97 6.10
N LEU A 150 -5.92 18.80 6.72
CA LEU A 150 -6.94 18.44 7.72
C LEU A 150 -6.54 18.78 9.16
N ARG A 151 -5.29 19.20 9.42
CA ARG A 151 -4.72 19.34 10.78
C ARG A 151 -5.54 20.17 11.76
N HIS A 152 -6.23 21.20 11.28
CA HIS A 152 -7.07 22.07 12.13
C HIS A 152 -8.53 21.62 12.21
N ARG A 153 -9.06 20.95 11.18
CA ARG A 153 -10.47 20.54 11.12
C ARG A 153 -10.71 19.14 11.71
N LEU A 154 -9.78 18.22 11.48
CA LEU A 154 -9.85 16.83 11.92
C LEU A 154 -8.47 16.39 12.47
N PRO A 155 -8.02 16.95 13.62
CA PRO A 155 -6.66 16.73 14.13
C PRO A 155 -6.32 15.26 14.36
N ASP A 156 -7.27 14.45 14.82
CA ASP A 156 -7.05 13.01 15.03
C ASP A 156 -6.88 12.23 13.72
N VAL A 157 -7.67 12.59 12.69
CA VAL A 157 -7.52 12.01 11.34
C VAL A 157 -6.18 12.44 10.77
N ALA A 158 -5.84 13.73 10.87
CA ALA A 158 -4.56 14.26 10.39
C ALA A 158 -3.36 13.55 11.04
N ARG A 159 -3.38 13.35 12.36
CA ARG A 159 -2.34 12.58 13.07
C ARG A 159 -2.30 11.14 12.59
N GLY A 160 -3.45 10.50 12.41
CA GLY A 160 -3.56 9.15 11.87
C GLY A 160 -2.96 9.02 10.47
N LEU A 161 -3.28 9.96 9.57
CA LEU A 161 -2.74 10.02 8.21
C LEU A 161 -1.23 10.30 8.21
N ALA A 162 -0.73 11.18 9.08
CA ALA A 162 0.70 11.44 9.22
C ALA A 162 1.46 10.16 9.62
N ILE A 163 0.95 9.41 10.61
CA ILE A 163 1.52 8.12 11.01
C ILE A 163 1.50 7.13 9.83
N GLY A 164 0.39 7.04 9.10
CA GLY A 164 0.28 6.16 7.93
C GLY A 164 1.26 6.54 6.81
N SER A 165 1.43 7.83 6.54
CA SER A 165 2.40 8.34 5.57
C SER A 165 3.84 8.02 6.00
N SER A 166 4.19 8.22 7.27
CA SER A 166 5.52 7.88 7.80
C SER A 166 5.80 6.38 7.76
N LEU A 167 4.83 5.53 8.09
CA LEU A 167 4.97 4.08 7.97
C LEU A 167 5.20 3.65 6.52
N LEU A 168 4.47 4.23 5.57
CA LEU A 168 4.66 3.94 4.15
C LEU A 168 6.01 4.43 3.64
N ALA A 169 6.46 5.63 4.04
CA ALA A 169 7.78 6.14 3.67
C ALA A 169 8.91 5.26 4.22
N LEU A 170 8.79 4.80 5.47
CA LEU A 170 9.73 3.86 6.07
C LEU A 170 9.71 2.50 5.35
N SER A 171 8.53 2.00 5.02
CA SER A 171 8.36 0.78 4.21
C SER A 171 9.10 0.93 2.87
N LEU A 172 8.86 2.01 2.13
CA LEU A 172 9.50 2.30 0.83
C LEU A 172 11.03 2.39 0.95
N THR A 173 11.52 2.92 2.07
CA THR A 173 12.96 2.99 2.35
C THR A 173 13.58 1.58 2.39
N PHE A 174 12.95 0.63 3.09
CA PHE A 174 13.43 -0.77 3.10
C PHE A 174 13.29 -1.46 1.75
N ARG A 175 12.28 -1.12 0.94
CA ARG A 175 12.19 -1.62 -0.44
C ARG A 175 13.35 -1.10 -1.30
N SER A 176 13.69 0.17 -1.18
CA SER A 176 14.80 0.79 -1.94
C SER A 176 16.18 0.34 -1.47
N LEU A 177 16.34 0.05 -0.17
CA LEU A 177 17.60 -0.45 0.39
C LEU A 177 17.90 -1.90 0.00
N ASP A 178 16.92 -2.66 -0.49
CA ASP A 178 17.06 -4.08 -0.80
C ASP A 178 18.24 -4.31 -1.75
N ASP A 179 18.15 -3.76 -2.97
CA ASP A 179 19.18 -3.86 -4.00
C ASP A 179 20.51 -3.23 -3.56
N THR A 180 20.47 -2.13 -2.81
CA THR A 180 21.69 -1.44 -2.34
C THR A 180 22.48 -2.27 -1.31
N LEU A 181 21.78 -3.04 -0.46
CA LEU A 181 22.38 -3.83 0.61
C LEU A 181 22.59 -5.30 0.24
N CYS A 182 22.20 -5.72 -0.95
CA CYS A 182 22.24 -7.10 -1.45
C CYS A 182 23.56 -7.83 -1.17
N GLY A 183 24.69 -7.16 -1.44
CA GLY A 183 26.02 -7.76 -1.28
C GLY A 183 26.42 -8.04 0.17
N ALA A 184 25.81 -7.36 1.14
CA ALA A 184 26.07 -7.54 2.57
C ALA A 184 24.95 -8.34 3.28
N ILE A 185 23.71 -8.25 2.79
CA ILE A 185 22.52 -8.89 3.36
C ILE A 185 21.83 -9.67 2.23
N PRO A 186 22.21 -10.93 1.97
CA PRO A 186 21.68 -11.69 0.83
C PRO A 186 20.17 -11.97 0.90
N ILE A 187 19.61 -12.05 2.11
CA ILE A 187 18.15 -12.13 2.31
C ILE A 187 17.41 -10.83 1.96
N GLY A 188 18.15 -9.73 1.79
CA GLY A 188 17.61 -8.41 1.50
C GLY A 188 16.89 -7.76 2.69
N THR A 189 16.16 -6.69 2.38
CA THR A 189 15.29 -5.94 3.30
C THR A 189 13.84 -5.90 2.83
N HIS A 190 13.52 -6.52 1.70
CA HIS A 190 12.18 -6.49 1.10
C HIS A 190 11.09 -7.08 2.01
N PHE A 191 11.41 -8.09 2.83
CA PHE A 191 10.45 -8.63 3.79
C PHE A 191 9.93 -7.59 4.81
N LEU A 192 10.74 -6.56 5.14
CA LEU A 192 10.33 -5.44 5.99
C LEU A 192 9.34 -4.52 5.29
N TRP A 193 9.43 -4.42 3.95
CA TRP A 193 8.42 -3.75 3.14
C TRP A 193 7.06 -4.42 3.36
N HIS A 194 6.94 -5.75 3.24
CA HIS A 194 5.67 -6.46 3.47
C HIS A 194 5.07 -6.19 4.84
N ILE A 195 5.87 -6.36 5.90
CA ILE A 195 5.41 -6.22 7.28
C ILE A 195 4.93 -4.77 7.54
N LEU A 196 5.76 -3.79 7.19
CA LEU A 196 5.42 -2.37 7.41
C LEU A 196 4.25 -1.93 6.55
N ASN A 197 4.13 -2.43 5.32
CA ASN A 197 3.03 -2.09 4.42
C ASN A 197 1.71 -2.71 4.92
N ALA A 198 1.73 -3.97 5.39
CA ALA A 198 0.58 -4.60 6.03
C ALA A 198 0.10 -3.82 7.26
N VAL A 199 1.04 -3.39 8.13
CA VAL A 199 0.74 -2.55 9.29
C VAL A 199 0.17 -1.20 8.85
N MET A 200 0.78 -0.56 7.85
CA MET A 200 0.35 0.73 7.32
C MET A 200 -1.07 0.66 6.75
N LEU A 201 -1.38 -0.32 5.89
CA LEU A 201 -2.71 -0.47 5.30
C LEU A 201 -3.77 -0.83 6.35
N GLY A 202 -3.42 -1.68 7.33
CA GLY A 202 -4.27 -1.94 8.48
C GLY A 202 -4.54 -0.68 9.31
N TRP A 203 -3.51 0.13 9.52
CA TRP A 203 -3.60 1.42 10.22
C TRP A 203 -4.50 2.41 9.46
N MET A 204 -4.40 2.50 8.14
CA MET A 204 -5.27 3.37 7.34
C MET A 204 -6.76 2.99 7.51
N ILE A 205 -7.09 1.68 7.57
CA ILE A 205 -8.44 1.21 7.88
C ILE A 205 -8.86 1.67 9.28
N GLU A 206 -7.97 1.58 10.27
CA GLU A 206 -8.25 2.00 11.63
C GLU A 206 -8.51 3.52 11.72
N VAL A 207 -7.75 4.35 11.00
CA VAL A 207 -7.99 5.81 10.92
C VAL A 207 -9.39 6.09 10.39
N TYR A 208 -9.77 5.42 9.29
CA TYR A 208 -11.11 5.56 8.71
C TYR A 208 -12.20 5.10 9.68
N ARG A 209 -12.03 3.92 10.27
CA ARG A 209 -12.97 3.34 11.24
C ARG A 209 -13.17 4.28 12.44
N ARG A 210 -12.10 4.81 13.03
CA ARG A 210 -12.18 5.75 14.18
C ARG A 210 -13.00 6.99 13.85
N HIS A 211 -12.78 7.56 12.67
CA HIS A 211 -13.56 8.71 12.21
C HIS A 211 -15.04 8.37 12.03
N VAL A 212 -15.34 7.27 11.32
CA VAL A 212 -16.73 6.84 11.06
C VAL A 212 -17.51 6.55 12.33
N ILE A 213 -16.88 5.97 13.36
CA ILE A 213 -17.55 5.75 14.65
C ILE A 213 -17.86 7.07 15.34
N ARG A 214 -16.95 8.05 15.28
CA ARG A 214 -17.11 9.32 15.99
C ARG A 214 -18.21 10.21 15.42
N VAL A 215 -18.38 10.20 14.10
CA VAL A 215 -19.33 11.09 13.41
C VAL A 215 -20.74 10.50 13.29
N ARG A 216 -21.00 9.38 13.95
CA ARG A 216 -22.32 8.76 14.07
C ARG A 216 -22.86 8.99 15.47
#